data_AF-A0A2V5P8C9-F1
#
_entry.id   AF-A0A2V5P8C9-F1
#
_cell.length_a   1.000
_cell.length_b   1.000
_cell.length_c   1.000
_cell.angle_alpha   90.00
_cell.angle_beta   90.00
_cell.angle_gamma   90.00
#
_symmetry.space_group_name_H-M   'P 1'
#
loop_
_entity.id
_entity.type
_entity.pdbx_description
1 polymer ?
#
loop_
_entity_poly.entity_id
_entity_poly.type
_entity_poly.pdbx_seq_one_letter_code
_entity_poly.pdbx_strand_id
1 'polypeptide(L)'
;KFERDGRVMTTEAVPVKQKTRAWQRASLRQILVDSAHTPIINQVAPNSPADRAGLRRGDEITEVNAVKLIHPAGLGDYIEKHGAVPLTLKGMRGSTPIQVTVTPEILLGATNARPRVGIVWDPGGGRMDIVHPGVAEQIVGSVDAMISTFGALFSKKSDIKPQHLSGAIKIMNIYYVLFKSEQGWRLALWFSVIMNVNLALLNLLPIPVLDGGHITLAIVEGIRRKPVNARILSVLQTSCAVVIIGYMLYIAFYDAQELSLPFRGRKEPPATEMKFAPAEPPPTPSGTSPPSR
;
A
#
# COMPACT_ATOMS: atom_id res chain seq x y z
N LYS A 1 21.16 -10.58 -0.12
CA LYS A 1 21.84 -11.13 1.06
C LYS A 1 21.18 -10.52 2.28
N PHE A 2 20.90 -11.31 3.31
CA PHE A 2 20.33 -10.83 4.56
C PHE A 2 21.03 -11.52 5.72
N GLU A 3 21.07 -10.86 6.88
CA GLU A 3 21.66 -11.43 8.09
C GLU A 3 20.53 -11.94 8.99
N ARG A 4 20.69 -13.14 9.53
CA ARG A 4 19.79 -13.72 10.53
C ARG A 4 20.65 -14.39 11.60
N ASP A 5 20.48 -13.99 12.85
CA ASP A 5 21.21 -14.53 14.01
C ASP A 5 22.74 -14.56 13.81
N GLY A 6 23.31 -13.45 13.29
CA GLY A 6 24.74 -13.32 13.05
C GLY A 6 25.27 -14.07 11.81
N ARG A 7 24.40 -14.71 11.02
CA ARG A 7 24.79 -15.43 9.79
C ARG A 7 24.28 -14.72 8.55
N VAL A 8 25.20 -14.44 7.62
CA VAL A 8 24.87 -13.89 6.31
C VAL A 8 24.34 -15.00 5.40
N MET A 9 23.05 -14.89 5.05
CA MET A 9 22.37 -15.80 4.14
C MET A 9 22.16 -15.14 2.78
N THR A 10 22.17 -15.95 1.72
CA THR A 10 21.85 -15.50 0.35
C THR A 10 20.58 -16.20 -0.10
N THR A 11 19.63 -15.42 -0.59
CA THR A 11 18.41 -15.92 -1.22
C THR A 11 18.21 -15.18 -2.53
N GLU A 12 17.64 -15.87 -3.52
CA GLU A 12 17.25 -15.28 -4.78
C GLU A 12 15.78 -14.89 -4.72
N ALA A 13 15.51 -13.59 -4.80
CA ALA A 13 14.16 -13.08 -4.90
C ALA A 13 13.82 -12.87 -6.37
N VAL A 14 12.94 -13.71 -6.91
CA VAL A 14 12.45 -13.55 -8.28
C VAL A 14 11.32 -12.53 -8.29
N PRO A 15 11.43 -11.42 -9.04
CA PRO A 15 10.39 -10.41 -9.08
C PRO A 15 9.13 -10.97 -9.76
N VAL A 16 7.98 -10.74 -9.14
CA VAL A 16 6.68 -11.12 -9.69
C VAL A 16 6.06 -9.91 -10.38
N LYS A 17 5.44 -10.12 -11.55
CA LYS A 17 4.71 -9.09 -12.30
C LYS A 17 3.30 -9.59 -12.60
N GLN A 18 2.29 -8.95 -12.00
CA GLN A 18 0.90 -9.34 -12.21
C GLN A 18 0.46 -8.99 -13.64
N LYS A 19 -0.21 -9.91 -14.33
CA LYS A 19 -0.75 -9.61 -15.67
C LYS A 19 -1.94 -8.65 -15.53
N THR A 20 -1.87 -7.52 -16.22
CA THR A 20 -2.96 -6.52 -16.30
C THR A 20 -3.56 -6.54 -17.70
N ARG A 21 -4.83 -6.14 -17.83
CA ARG A 21 -5.47 -6.00 -19.15
C ARG A 21 -4.84 -4.85 -19.93
N ALA A 22 -4.98 -4.86 -21.26
CA ALA A 22 -4.35 -3.85 -22.13
C ALA A 22 -4.79 -2.40 -21.83
N TRP A 23 -6.03 -2.22 -21.38
CA TRP A 23 -6.58 -0.91 -21.00
C TRP A 23 -6.33 -0.53 -19.54
N GLN A 24 -5.75 -1.42 -18.73
CA GLN A 24 -5.42 -1.18 -17.32
C GLN A 24 -3.98 -0.71 -17.18
N ARG A 25 -3.73 0.09 -16.14
CA ARG A 25 -2.37 0.47 -15.77
C ARG A 25 -1.53 -0.79 -15.56
N ALA A 26 -0.35 -0.83 -16.19
CA ALA A 26 0.54 -1.98 -16.08
C ALA A 26 0.98 -2.18 -14.64
N SER A 27 1.15 -3.42 -14.19
CA SER A 27 1.76 -3.69 -12.90
C SER A 27 3.26 -3.40 -12.92
N LEU A 28 3.80 -3.05 -11.75
CA LEU A 28 5.23 -2.99 -11.50
C LEU A 28 5.72 -4.36 -11.05
N ARG A 29 7.01 -4.65 -11.30
CA ARG A 29 7.68 -5.80 -10.68
C ARG A 29 7.73 -5.58 -9.17
N GLN A 30 7.32 -6.60 -8.43
CA GLN A 30 7.39 -6.60 -6.98
C GLN A 30 8.35 -7.69 -6.54
N ILE A 31 9.29 -7.29 -5.70
CA ILE A 31 10.05 -8.21 -4.87
C ILE A 31 9.19 -8.33 -3.62
N LEU A 32 8.57 -9.49 -3.40
CA LEU A 32 7.61 -9.74 -2.31
C LEU A 32 8.30 -9.81 -0.92
N VAL A 33 9.20 -8.86 -0.68
CA VAL A 33 9.93 -8.66 0.56
C VAL A 33 9.45 -7.33 1.11
N ASP A 34 8.77 -7.39 2.25
CA ASP A 34 8.26 -6.22 2.93
C ASP A 34 9.09 -5.91 4.19
N SER A 35 8.91 -4.71 4.72
CA SER A 35 9.53 -4.31 5.99
C SER A 35 8.89 -5.04 7.16
N ALA A 36 9.61 -5.14 8.29
CA ALA A 36 9.00 -5.67 9.50
C ALA A 36 7.90 -4.72 10.00
N HIS A 37 6.71 -5.26 10.27
CA HIS A 37 5.58 -4.53 10.81
C HIS A 37 5.03 -5.29 12.01
N THR A 38 4.92 -4.61 13.14
CA THR A 38 4.45 -5.26 14.37
C THR A 38 2.99 -5.68 14.15
N PRO A 39 2.63 -6.98 14.28
CA PRO A 39 1.28 -7.46 13.95
C PRO A 39 0.27 -7.08 15.05
N ILE A 40 -0.23 -5.84 15.00
CA ILE A 40 -1.25 -5.33 15.94
C ILE A 40 -2.64 -5.47 15.32
N ILE A 41 -3.57 -6.03 16.08
CA ILE A 41 -4.97 -6.19 15.67
C ILE A 41 -5.68 -4.82 15.73
N ASN A 42 -6.22 -4.36 14.61
CA ASN A 42 -7.07 -3.18 14.56
C ASN A 42 -8.55 -3.51 14.77
N GLN A 43 -9.02 -4.60 14.17
CA GLN A 43 -10.39 -5.05 14.31
C GLN A 43 -10.47 -6.57 14.23
N VAL A 44 -11.42 -7.15 14.97
CA VAL A 44 -11.77 -8.57 14.88
C VAL A 44 -13.19 -8.65 14.33
N ALA A 45 -13.39 -9.50 13.32
CA ALA A 45 -14.71 -9.70 12.74
C ALA A 45 -15.62 -10.47 13.71
N PRO A 46 -16.90 -10.09 13.85
CA PRO A 46 -17.81 -10.77 14.76
C PRO A 46 -18.03 -12.24 14.34
N ASN A 47 -18.18 -13.12 15.32
CA ASN A 47 -18.35 -14.57 15.14
C ASN A 47 -17.17 -15.28 14.45
N SER A 48 -16.05 -14.60 14.23
CA SER A 48 -14.86 -15.20 13.61
C SER A 48 -14.13 -16.16 14.54
N PRO A 49 -13.25 -17.03 14.01
CA PRO A 49 -12.35 -17.81 14.84
C PRO A 49 -11.56 -16.94 15.84
N ALA A 50 -11.09 -15.77 15.42
CA ALA A 50 -10.38 -14.83 16.29
C ALA A 50 -11.28 -14.26 17.41
N ASP A 51 -12.53 -13.94 17.09
CA ASP A 51 -13.52 -13.45 18.06
C ASP A 51 -13.83 -14.53 19.11
N ARG A 52 -14.09 -15.76 18.66
CA ARG A 52 -14.34 -16.92 19.54
C ARG A 52 -13.13 -17.28 20.40
N ALA A 53 -11.92 -17.03 19.90
CA ALA A 53 -10.68 -17.19 20.65
C ALA A 53 -10.41 -16.04 21.65
N GLY A 54 -11.25 -15.00 21.66
CA GLY A 54 -11.14 -13.88 22.59
C GLY A 54 -10.07 -12.84 22.23
N LEU A 55 -9.64 -12.80 20.96
CA LEU A 55 -8.75 -11.74 20.45
C LEU A 55 -9.49 -10.40 20.39
N ARG A 56 -8.78 -9.31 20.64
CA ARG A 56 -9.33 -7.96 20.72
C ARG A 56 -8.48 -6.96 19.95
N ARG A 57 -9.07 -5.81 19.65
CA ARG A 57 -8.32 -4.63 19.14
C ARG A 57 -7.19 -4.28 20.11
N GLY A 58 -6.00 -4.05 19.59
CA GLY A 58 -4.79 -3.73 20.34
C GLY A 58 -3.95 -4.93 20.76
N ASP A 59 -4.41 -6.16 20.53
CA ASP A 59 -3.58 -7.35 20.75
C ASP A 59 -2.44 -7.39 19.73
N GLU A 60 -1.21 -7.55 20.21
CA GLU A 60 0.00 -7.71 19.40
C GLU A 60 0.32 -9.20 19.27
N ILE A 61 0.30 -9.74 18.05
CA ILE A 61 0.57 -11.16 17.80
C ILE A 61 2.02 -11.35 17.36
N THR A 62 2.83 -11.99 18.18
CA THR A 62 4.26 -12.13 17.99
C THR A 62 4.68 -13.50 17.48
N GLU A 63 3.85 -14.53 17.64
CA GLU A 63 4.18 -15.90 17.19
C GLU A 63 2.94 -16.72 16.76
N VAL A 64 3.15 -17.66 15.84
CA VAL A 64 2.22 -18.71 15.46
C VAL A 64 2.90 -20.09 15.56
N ASN A 65 2.41 -20.98 16.43
CA ASN A 65 2.96 -22.34 16.61
C ASN A 65 4.51 -22.38 16.73
N ALA A 66 5.09 -21.47 17.53
CA ALA A 66 6.54 -21.25 17.71
C ALA A 66 7.30 -20.62 16.53
N VAL A 67 6.61 -20.22 15.46
CA VAL A 67 7.18 -19.41 14.39
C VAL A 67 6.98 -17.93 14.74
N LYS A 68 8.08 -17.18 14.86
CA LYS A 68 8.04 -15.74 15.12
C LYS A 68 7.40 -14.99 13.96
N LEU A 69 6.41 -14.16 14.26
CA LEU A 69 5.75 -13.27 13.32
C LEU A 69 6.33 -11.86 13.44
N ILE A 70 6.92 -11.39 12.35
CA ILE A 70 7.50 -10.04 12.22
C ILE A 70 6.68 -9.14 11.28
N HIS A 71 5.64 -9.71 10.67
CA HIS A 71 4.80 -9.03 9.69
C HIS A 71 3.39 -9.68 9.69
N PRO A 72 2.30 -8.88 9.58
CA PRO A 72 0.94 -9.40 9.46
C PRO A 72 0.73 -10.44 8.36
N ALA A 73 1.38 -10.26 7.21
CA ALA A 73 1.29 -11.20 6.10
C ALA A 73 1.81 -12.60 6.48
N GLY A 74 2.75 -12.68 7.42
CA GLY A 74 3.31 -13.96 7.87
C GLY A 74 2.26 -14.90 8.46
N LEU A 75 1.21 -14.38 9.12
CA LEU A 75 0.11 -15.22 9.58
C LEU A 75 -0.73 -15.75 8.41
N GLY A 76 -0.99 -14.91 7.41
CA GLY A 76 -1.70 -15.31 6.19
C GLY A 76 -0.95 -16.39 5.43
N ASP A 77 0.36 -16.21 5.23
CA ASP A 77 1.23 -17.16 4.55
C ASP A 77 1.31 -18.49 5.31
N TYR A 78 1.37 -18.45 6.64
CA TYR A 78 1.34 -19.63 7.49
C TYR A 78 0.04 -20.41 7.31
N ILE A 79 -1.11 -19.73 7.35
CA ILE A 79 -2.43 -20.33 7.15
C ILE A 79 -2.59 -20.91 5.74
N GLU A 80 -2.10 -20.21 4.71
CA GLU A 80 -2.17 -20.69 3.32
C GLU A 80 -1.33 -21.97 3.13
N LYS A 81 -0.20 -22.09 3.84
CA LYS A 81 0.67 -23.27 3.78
C LYS A 81 0.15 -24.46 4.59
N HIS A 82 -0.50 -24.21 5.73
CA HIS A 82 -0.90 -25.27 6.68
C HIS A 82 -2.40 -25.60 6.66
N GLY A 83 -3.23 -24.79 6.01
CA GLY A 83 -4.68 -25.02 5.86
C GLY A 83 -5.49 -24.67 7.11
N ALA A 84 -6.69 -25.24 7.21
CA ALA A 84 -7.66 -25.03 8.29
C ALA A 84 -7.36 -25.87 9.56
N VAL A 85 -6.09 -25.89 9.98
CA VAL A 85 -5.62 -26.65 11.16
C VAL A 85 -5.56 -25.72 12.37
N PRO A 86 -5.90 -26.19 13.59
CA PRO A 86 -5.74 -25.40 14.80
C PRO A 86 -4.31 -24.86 14.95
N LEU A 87 -4.19 -23.56 15.21
CA LEU A 87 -2.93 -22.87 15.43
C LEU A 87 -2.95 -22.12 16.75
N THR A 88 -1.80 -22.05 17.40
CA THR A 88 -1.59 -21.34 18.66
C THR A 88 -0.97 -20.00 18.34
N LEU A 89 -1.68 -18.92 18.65
CA LEU A 89 -1.16 -17.56 18.58
C LEU A 89 -0.66 -17.15 19.95
N LYS A 90 0.55 -16.61 19.99
CA LYS A 90 1.11 -15.95 21.19
C LYS A 90 1.33 -14.48 20.89
N GLY A 91 1.19 -13.67 21.93
CA GLY A 91 1.26 -12.23 21.79
C GLY A 91 1.18 -11.50 23.11
N MET A 92 0.96 -10.20 23.00
CA MET A 92 0.83 -9.27 24.12
C MET A 92 -0.48 -8.50 24.01
N ARG A 93 -1.22 -8.41 25.12
CA ARG A 93 -2.32 -7.46 25.30
C ARG A 93 -1.82 -6.35 26.22
N GLY A 94 -1.34 -5.26 25.65
CA GLY A 94 -0.56 -4.27 26.40
C GLY A 94 0.71 -4.89 26.95
N SER A 95 0.81 -5.03 28.28
CA SER A 95 1.94 -5.68 28.95
C SER A 95 1.68 -7.13 29.37
N THR A 96 0.49 -7.67 29.12
CA THR A 96 0.10 -9.01 29.56
C THR A 96 0.30 -10.02 28.44
N PRO A 97 1.04 -11.12 28.66
CA PRO A 97 1.18 -12.17 27.65
C PRO A 97 -0.17 -12.86 27.42
N ILE A 98 -0.52 -13.07 26.15
CA ILE A 98 -1.70 -13.82 25.74
C ILE A 98 -1.30 -15.02 24.90
N GLN A 99 -2.03 -16.12 25.07
CA GLN A 99 -1.90 -17.31 24.25
C GLN A 99 -3.30 -17.83 23.95
N VAL A 100 -3.62 -17.95 22.66
CA VAL A 100 -4.95 -18.39 22.21
C VAL A 100 -4.81 -19.42 21.11
N THR A 101 -5.69 -20.42 21.12
CA THR A 101 -5.79 -21.40 20.04
C THR A 101 -6.91 -20.99 19.11
N VAL A 102 -6.61 -20.86 17.82
CA VAL A 102 -7.55 -20.44 16.79
C VAL A 102 -7.54 -21.45 15.66
N THR A 103 -8.71 -21.85 15.18
CA THR A 103 -8.85 -22.72 14.00
C THR A 103 -9.31 -21.89 12.82
N PRO A 104 -8.48 -21.67 11.77
CA PRO A 104 -8.88 -20.90 10.60
C PRO A 104 -10.08 -21.53 9.88
N GLU A 105 -11.01 -20.70 9.41
CA GLU A 105 -12.21 -21.15 8.71
C GLU A 105 -12.31 -20.54 7.31
N ILE A 106 -12.94 -21.28 6.40
CA ILE A 106 -13.27 -20.76 5.07
C ILE A 106 -14.54 -19.93 5.19
N LEU A 107 -14.50 -18.70 4.68
CA LEU A 107 -15.64 -17.79 4.69
C LEU A 107 -16.83 -18.36 3.90
N LEU A 108 -18.05 -18.17 4.43
CA LEU A 108 -19.28 -18.56 3.75
C LEU A 108 -19.45 -17.77 2.44
N GLY A 109 -19.67 -18.46 1.32
CA GLY A 109 -19.86 -17.84 0.01
C GLY A 109 -18.58 -17.32 -0.67
N ALA A 110 -17.40 -17.62 -0.13
CA ALA A 110 -16.14 -17.20 -0.75
C ALA A 110 -15.83 -17.98 -2.02
N THR A 111 -15.66 -17.26 -3.15
CA THR A 111 -15.22 -17.83 -4.43
C THR A 111 -13.78 -18.37 -4.39
N ASN A 112 -12.99 -17.93 -3.41
CA ASN A 112 -11.64 -18.44 -3.12
C ASN A 112 -11.64 -19.07 -1.74
N ALA A 113 -11.53 -20.39 -1.67
CA ALA A 113 -11.55 -21.21 -0.47
C ALA A 113 -10.28 -21.06 0.40
N ARG A 114 -9.89 -19.82 0.72
CA ARG A 114 -8.74 -19.54 1.58
C ARG A 114 -9.20 -19.47 3.05
N PRO A 115 -8.64 -20.31 3.93
CA PRO A 115 -8.95 -20.24 5.36
C PRO A 115 -8.48 -18.91 5.96
N ARG A 116 -9.26 -18.36 6.90
CA ARG A 116 -9.00 -17.09 7.57
C ARG A 116 -9.42 -17.15 9.03
N VAL A 117 -8.80 -16.32 9.85
CA VAL A 117 -9.12 -16.19 11.28
C VAL A 117 -10.01 -15.00 11.60
N GLY A 118 -10.18 -14.04 10.69
CA GLY A 118 -11.07 -12.88 10.88
C GLY A 118 -10.43 -11.67 11.56
N ILE A 119 -9.12 -11.50 11.40
CA ILE A 119 -8.35 -10.36 11.92
C ILE A 119 -8.17 -9.31 10.82
N VAL A 120 -8.42 -8.06 11.17
CA VAL A 120 -8.03 -6.87 10.40
C VAL A 120 -6.86 -6.22 11.13
N TRP A 121 -5.72 -6.13 10.46
CA TRP A 121 -4.50 -5.57 11.01
C TRP A 121 -4.50 -4.04 11.02
N ASP A 122 -3.69 -3.45 11.90
CA ASP A 122 -3.45 -2.01 11.92
C ASP A 122 -2.73 -1.54 10.65
N PRO A 123 -3.36 -0.69 9.82
CA PRO A 123 -2.72 -0.13 8.63
C PRO A 123 -1.55 0.80 8.96
N GLY A 124 -1.43 1.26 10.21
CA GLY A 124 -0.33 2.09 10.68
C GLY A 124 1.00 1.37 10.85
N GLY A 125 1.06 0.05 10.63
CA GLY A 125 2.32 -0.69 10.69
C GLY A 125 2.86 -0.96 12.10
N GLY A 126 2.05 -0.70 13.13
CA GLY A 126 2.38 -0.90 14.53
C GLY A 126 2.97 0.34 15.20
N ARG A 127 3.98 0.16 16.06
CA ARG A 127 4.64 1.27 16.76
C ARG A 127 5.44 2.10 15.75
N MET A 128 4.98 3.32 15.53
CA MET A 128 5.67 4.31 14.69
C MET A 128 6.69 5.06 15.53
N ASP A 129 7.96 5.01 15.13
CA ASP A 129 8.98 5.89 15.68
C ASP A 129 8.99 7.22 14.94
N ILE A 130 8.89 8.32 15.69
CA ILE A 130 8.92 9.67 15.13
C ILE A 130 10.37 10.07 14.92
N VAL A 131 10.82 10.01 13.68
CA VAL A 131 12.10 10.60 13.26
C VAL A 131 11.92 12.08 12.93
N HIS A 132 12.94 12.89 13.24
CA HIS A 132 12.94 14.34 12.99
C HIS A 132 14.05 14.70 11.98
N PRO A 133 13.91 14.33 10.70
CA PRO A 133 14.89 14.67 9.68
C PRO A 133 14.95 16.18 9.49
N GLY A 134 16.16 16.70 9.28
CA GLY A 134 16.37 18.13 9.06
C GLY A 134 15.74 18.63 7.76
N VAL A 135 15.42 19.92 7.66
CA VAL A 135 14.82 20.50 6.44
C VAL A 135 15.68 20.25 5.20
N ALA A 136 17.00 20.40 5.32
CA ALA A 136 17.93 20.16 4.21
C ALA A 136 17.95 18.70 3.77
N GLU A 137 17.90 17.76 4.71
CA GLU A 137 17.85 16.32 4.42
C GLU A 137 16.57 15.94 3.66
N GLN A 138 15.43 16.53 4.02
CA GLN A 138 14.16 16.32 3.32
C GLN A 138 14.18 16.87 1.89
N ILE A 139 14.82 18.02 1.67
CA ILE A 139 14.99 18.60 0.33
C ILE A 139 15.89 17.70 -0.52
N VAL A 140 17.06 17.31 -0.01
CA VAL A 140 18.00 16.43 -0.72
C VAL A 140 17.34 15.09 -1.05
N GLY A 141 16.63 14.49 -0.10
CA GLY A 141 15.89 13.25 -0.35
C GLY A 141 14.80 13.39 -1.42
N SER A 142 14.12 14.54 -1.48
CA SER A 142 13.13 14.82 -2.52
C SER A 142 13.77 14.98 -3.90
N VAL A 143 14.92 15.63 -3.98
CA VAL A 143 15.71 15.77 -5.22
C VAL A 143 16.19 14.39 -5.69
N ASP A 144 16.76 13.57 -4.80
CA ASP A 144 17.24 12.23 -5.13
C ASP A 144 16.10 11.32 -5.61
N ALA A 145 14.94 11.40 -4.96
CA ALA A 145 13.74 10.68 -5.38
C ALA A 145 13.25 11.13 -6.76
N MET A 146 13.27 12.43 -7.04
CA MET A 146 12.91 12.99 -8.35
C MET A 146 13.87 12.51 -9.44
N ILE A 147 15.18 12.64 -9.24
CA ILE A 147 16.20 12.22 -10.21
C ILE A 147 16.10 10.71 -10.46
N SER A 148 15.95 9.92 -9.40
CA SER A 148 15.77 8.47 -9.51
C SER A 148 14.51 8.09 -10.29
N THR A 149 13.41 8.82 -10.08
CA THR A 149 12.14 8.61 -10.80
C THR A 149 12.28 8.93 -12.28
N PHE A 150 12.89 10.06 -12.64
CA PHE A 150 13.15 10.39 -14.05
C PHE A 150 14.11 9.40 -14.69
N GLY A 151 15.19 9.03 -14.01
CA GLY A 151 16.14 8.01 -14.47
C GLY A 151 15.44 6.67 -14.73
N ALA A 152 14.52 6.28 -13.84
CA ALA A 152 13.73 5.07 -14.02
C ALA A 152 12.66 5.21 -15.12
N LEU A 153 12.11 6.39 -15.36
CA LEU A 153 11.13 6.62 -16.42
C LEU A 153 11.76 6.52 -17.83
N PHE A 154 13.01 6.97 -17.97
CA PHE A 154 13.72 6.96 -19.25
C PHE A 154 14.60 5.72 -19.46
N SER A 155 14.79 4.88 -18.43
CA SER A 155 15.58 3.66 -18.54
C SER A 155 14.82 2.54 -19.24
N LYS A 156 15.41 1.98 -20.31
CA LYS A 156 14.87 0.80 -21.02
C LYS A 156 14.80 -0.47 -20.16
N LYS A 157 15.52 -0.51 -19.03
CA LYS A 157 15.53 -1.65 -18.09
C LYS A 157 14.47 -1.53 -16.99
N SER A 158 13.79 -0.39 -16.92
CA SER A 158 12.75 -0.11 -15.94
C SER A 158 11.37 -0.49 -16.46
N ASP A 159 10.54 -1.00 -15.57
CA ASP A 159 9.11 -1.21 -15.85
C ASP A 159 8.25 0.04 -15.55
N ILE A 160 8.87 1.12 -15.05
CA ILE A 160 8.20 2.39 -14.78
C ILE A 160 7.89 3.06 -16.12
N LYS A 161 6.59 3.25 -16.36
CA LYS A 161 6.04 3.88 -17.57
C LYS A 161 5.41 5.23 -17.22
N PRO A 162 5.19 6.12 -18.20
CA PRO A 162 4.53 7.41 -17.96
C PRO A 162 3.14 7.28 -17.32
N GLN A 163 2.42 6.19 -17.57
CA GLN A 163 1.13 5.93 -16.91
C GLN A 163 1.23 5.71 -15.40
N HIS A 164 2.42 5.42 -14.83
CA HIS A 164 2.61 5.18 -13.39
C HIS A 164 2.72 6.45 -12.56
N LEU A 165 2.94 7.60 -13.19
CA LEU A 165 2.86 8.87 -12.47
C LEU A 165 1.41 9.11 -12.01
N SER A 166 1.27 9.61 -10.79
CA SER A 166 -0.06 9.87 -10.21
C SER A 166 -0.62 11.17 -10.78
N GLY A 167 -1.85 11.12 -11.30
CA GLY A 167 -2.57 12.31 -11.72
C GLY A 167 -3.35 12.93 -10.56
N ALA A 168 -4.00 14.06 -10.84
CA ALA A 168 -4.78 14.81 -9.85
C ALA A 168 -5.88 13.96 -9.22
N ILE A 169 -6.54 13.10 -10.00
CA ILE A 169 -7.62 12.23 -9.51
C ILE A 169 -7.09 11.22 -8.49
N LYS A 170 -5.94 10.57 -8.78
CA LYS A 170 -5.32 9.63 -7.84
C LYS A 170 -4.80 10.32 -6.59
N ILE A 171 -4.22 11.52 -6.71
CA ILE A 171 -3.78 12.34 -5.57
C ILE A 171 -4.98 12.63 -4.65
N MET A 172 -6.14 13.00 -5.20
CA MET A 172 -7.36 13.22 -4.41
C MET A 172 -7.84 11.95 -3.71
N ASN A 173 -7.77 10.78 -4.38
CA ASN A 173 -8.09 9.51 -3.75
C ASN A 173 -7.12 9.16 -2.60
N ILE A 174 -5.83 9.45 -2.75
CA ILE A 174 -4.84 9.28 -1.67
C ILE A 174 -5.24 10.14 -0.48
N TYR A 175 -5.55 11.43 -0.66
CA TYR A 175 -6.03 12.28 0.43
C TYR A 175 -7.29 11.70 1.10
N TYR A 176 -8.27 11.24 0.31
CA TYR A 176 -9.48 10.61 0.84
C TYR A 176 -9.16 9.39 1.72
N VAL A 177 -8.22 8.54 1.31
CA VAL A 177 -7.76 7.38 2.10
C VAL A 177 -7.01 7.83 3.35
N LEU A 178 -6.11 8.81 3.25
CA LEU A 178 -5.36 9.31 4.39
C LEU A 178 -6.29 9.90 5.47
N PHE A 179 -7.31 10.67 5.08
CA PHE A 179 -8.27 11.25 6.01
C PHE A 179 -9.17 10.24 6.74
N LYS A 180 -9.22 8.97 6.29
CA LYS A 180 -9.92 7.90 7.03
C LYS A 180 -9.13 7.37 8.23
N SER A 181 -7.84 7.70 8.33
CA SER A 181 -7.02 7.30 9.48
C SER A 181 -7.27 8.24 10.66
N GLU A 182 -7.16 7.71 11.89
CA GLU A 182 -7.16 8.49 13.13
C GLU A 182 -6.11 9.62 13.11
N GLN A 183 -5.01 9.40 12.39
CA GLN A 183 -3.91 10.37 12.23
C GLN A 183 -3.96 11.08 10.87
N GLY A 184 -5.11 11.08 10.21
CA GLY A 184 -5.25 11.45 8.81
C GLY A 184 -4.80 12.86 8.48
N TRP A 185 -5.04 13.83 9.36
CA TRP A 185 -4.58 15.22 9.17
C TRP A 185 -3.05 15.33 9.12
N ARG A 186 -2.34 14.59 9.98
CA ARG A 186 -0.87 14.60 10.04
C ARG A 186 -0.28 13.94 8.80
N LEU A 187 -0.87 12.82 8.38
CA LEU A 187 -0.48 12.13 7.15
C LEU A 187 -0.76 12.99 5.91
N ALA A 188 -1.90 13.70 5.88
CA ALA A 188 -2.23 14.62 4.81
C ALA A 188 -1.23 15.78 4.73
N LEU A 189 -0.85 16.38 5.87
CA LEU A 189 0.19 17.42 5.91
C LEU A 189 1.54 16.90 5.40
N TRP A 190 1.97 15.72 5.86
CA TRP A 190 3.19 15.09 5.38
C TRP A 190 3.16 14.88 3.86
N PHE A 191 2.05 14.34 3.34
CA PHE A 191 1.87 14.13 1.91
C PHE A 191 1.84 15.46 1.14
N SER A 192 1.19 16.49 1.68
CA SER A 192 1.18 17.85 1.11
C SER A 192 2.58 18.45 1.03
N VAL A 193 3.39 18.32 2.08
CA VAL A 193 4.77 18.84 2.09
C VAL A 193 5.57 18.20 0.97
N ILE A 194 5.55 16.88 0.86
CA ILE A 194 6.27 16.15 -0.20
C ILE A 194 5.81 16.59 -1.60
N MET A 195 4.48 16.70 -1.80
CA MET A 195 3.93 17.13 -3.09
C MET A 195 4.31 18.56 -3.45
N ASN A 196 4.31 19.49 -2.49
CA ASN A 196 4.71 20.87 -2.72
C ASN A 196 6.20 21.00 -3.03
N VAL A 197 7.07 20.27 -2.32
CA VAL A 197 8.51 20.24 -2.62
C VAL A 197 8.74 19.71 -4.03
N ASN A 198 8.09 18.60 -4.39
CA ASN A 198 8.20 18.04 -5.75
C ASN A 198 7.64 18.99 -6.82
N LEU A 199 6.54 19.69 -6.55
CA LEU A 199 5.98 20.67 -7.48
C LEU A 199 6.91 21.87 -7.67
N ALA A 200 7.51 22.38 -6.59
CA ALA A 200 8.50 23.45 -6.65
C ALA A 200 9.74 23.03 -7.46
N LEU A 201 10.24 21.81 -7.26
CA LEU A 201 11.35 21.26 -8.02
C LEU A 201 10.99 21.05 -9.50
N LEU A 202 9.79 20.56 -9.82
CA LEU A 202 9.29 20.43 -11.20
C LEU A 202 9.16 21.79 -11.88
N ASN A 203 8.68 22.80 -11.15
CA ASN A 203 8.56 24.16 -11.66
C ASN A 203 9.93 24.80 -11.94
N LEU A 204 11.01 24.34 -11.31
CA LEU A 204 12.37 24.80 -11.56
C LEU A 204 13.01 24.17 -12.81
N LEU A 205 12.40 23.13 -13.40
CA LEU A 205 12.92 22.50 -14.61
C LEU A 205 12.94 23.49 -15.78
N PRO A 206 13.91 23.35 -16.72
CA PRO A 206 14.06 24.22 -17.89
C PRO A 206 13.00 23.92 -18.97
N ILE A 207 11.73 23.93 -18.59
CA ILE A 207 10.58 23.64 -19.44
C ILE A 207 9.90 24.98 -19.77
N PRO A 208 9.77 25.37 -21.05
CA PRO A 208 9.34 26.71 -21.47
C PRO A 208 8.00 27.24 -20.91
N VAL A 209 7.12 26.36 -20.45
CA VAL A 209 5.79 26.67 -19.90
C VAL A 209 5.82 26.84 -18.38
N LEU A 210 6.88 26.35 -17.73
CA LEU A 210 7.10 26.41 -16.29
C LEU A 210 8.03 27.57 -15.93
N ASP A 211 8.02 27.98 -14.66
CA ASP A 211 8.82 29.11 -14.15
C ASP A 211 10.33 28.96 -14.44
N GLY A 212 10.85 27.73 -14.34
CA GLY A 212 12.22 27.38 -14.68
C GLY A 212 12.55 27.56 -16.15
N GLY A 213 11.57 27.43 -17.05
CA GLY A 213 11.72 27.79 -18.46
C GLY A 213 11.96 29.27 -18.67
N HIS A 214 11.20 30.12 -17.97
CA HIS A 214 11.40 31.57 -18.00
C HIS A 214 12.76 31.96 -17.44
N ILE A 215 13.17 31.36 -16.31
CA ILE A 215 14.50 31.56 -15.72
C ILE A 215 15.59 31.15 -16.72
N THR A 216 15.46 29.98 -17.35
CA THR A 216 16.43 29.48 -18.33
C THR A 216 16.52 30.40 -19.55
N LEU A 217 15.38 30.89 -20.06
CA LEU A 217 15.33 31.82 -21.18
C LEU A 217 15.98 33.15 -20.84
N ALA A 218 15.74 33.68 -19.63
CA ALA A 218 16.37 34.90 -19.15
C ALA A 218 17.89 34.75 -19.03
N ILE A 219 18.38 33.60 -18.56
CA ILE A 219 19.82 33.28 -18.53
C ILE A 219 20.39 33.24 -19.95
N VAL A 220 19.73 32.55 -20.88
CA VAL A 220 20.16 32.45 -22.28
C VAL A 220 20.17 33.82 -22.96
N GLU A 221 19.16 34.66 -22.72
CA GLU A 221 19.08 36.02 -23.24
C GLU A 221 20.16 36.91 -22.64
N GLY A 222 20.45 36.79 -21.34
CA GLY A 222 21.55 37.49 -20.68
C GLY A 222 22.92 37.14 -21.26
N ILE A 223 23.16 35.85 -21.57
CA ILE A 223 24.40 35.39 -22.23
C ILE A 223 24.45 35.87 -23.68
N ARG A 224 23.36 35.75 -24.44
CA ARG A 224 23.30 36.12 -25.87
C ARG A 224 23.21 37.62 -26.10
N ARG A 225 22.87 38.41 -25.07
CA ARG A 225 22.54 39.85 -25.13
C ARG A 225 21.55 40.21 -26.25
N LYS A 226 20.71 39.25 -26.64
CA LYS A 226 19.73 39.39 -27.73
C LYS A 226 18.45 38.67 -27.35
N PRO A 227 17.28 39.28 -27.59
CA PRO A 227 16.00 38.67 -27.27
C PRO A 227 15.78 37.40 -28.10
N VAL A 228 15.18 36.41 -27.46
CA VAL A 228 14.74 35.18 -28.13
C VAL A 228 13.57 35.54 -29.04
N ASN A 229 13.53 34.96 -30.25
CA ASN A 229 12.47 35.23 -31.21
C ASN A 229 11.10 34.84 -30.62
N ALA A 230 10.21 35.83 -30.47
CA ALA A 230 8.88 35.68 -29.89
C ALA A 230 8.03 34.61 -30.59
N ARG A 231 8.16 34.42 -31.92
CA ARG A 231 7.44 33.36 -32.64
C ARG A 231 7.94 31.97 -32.29
N ILE A 232 9.25 31.81 -32.09
CA ILE A 232 9.83 30.52 -31.71
C ILE A 232 9.41 30.20 -30.27
N LEU A 233 9.45 31.21 -29.40
CA LEU A 233 9.03 31.05 -28.01
C LEU A 233 7.55 30.67 -27.90
N SER A 234 6.65 31.36 -28.62
CA SER A 234 5.22 31.06 -28.58
C SER A 234 4.88 29.67 -29.11
N VAL A 235 5.53 29.23 -30.19
CA VAL A 235 5.37 27.87 -30.73
C VAL A 235 5.90 26.83 -29.76
N LEU A 236 7.06 27.08 -29.15
CA LEU A 236 7.66 26.16 -28.19
C LEU A 236 6.82 26.04 -26.91
N GLN A 237 6.33 27.15 -26.36
CA GLN A 237 5.44 27.17 -25.21
C GLN A 237 4.12 26.47 -25.51
N THR A 238 3.48 26.80 -26.65
CA THR A 238 2.21 26.19 -27.03
C THR A 238 2.36 24.69 -27.25
N SER A 239 3.41 24.25 -27.96
CA SER A 239 3.64 22.81 -28.20
C SER A 239 3.90 22.06 -26.89
N CYS A 240 4.70 22.63 -25.99
CA CYS A 240 4.95 22.05 -24.68
C CYS A 240 3.68 22.01 -23.82
N ALA A 241 2.87 23.06 -23.82
CA ALA A 241 1.61 23.13 -23.08
C ALA A 241 0.62 22.07 -23.58
N VAL A 242 0.49 21.92 -24.91
CA VAL A 242 -0.34 20.88 -25.52
C VAL A 242 0.13 19.47 -25.13
N VAL A 243 1.44 19.22 -25.10
CA VAL A 243 1.99 17.94 -24.65
C VAL A 243 1.70 17.68 -23.17
N ILE A 244 1.89 18.68 -22.31
CA ILE A 244 1.62 18.56 -20.86
C ILE A 244 0.12 18.33 -20.60
N ILE A 245 -0.75 19.12 -21.21
CA ILE A 245 -2.22 18.97 -21.08
C ILE A 245 -2.66 17.62 -21.63
N GLY A 246 -2.15 17.21 -22.80
CA GLY A 246 -2.41 15.89 -23.38
C GLY A 246 -1.97 14.76 -22.45
N TYR A 247 -0.82 14.92 -21.78
CA TYR A 247 -0.33 13.98 -20.80
C TYR A 247 -1.19 13.94 -19.52
N MET A 248 -1.66 15.10 -19.04
CA MET A 248 -2.60 15.18 -17.92
C MET A 248 -3.91 14.45 -18.23
N LEU A 249 -4.46 14.62 -19.43
CA LEU A 249 -5.66 13.90 -19.89
C LEU A 249 -5.39 12.39 -20.01
N TYR A 250 -4.22 12.01 -20.52
CA TYR A 250 -3.80 10.62 -20.63
C TYR A 250 -3.74 9.94 -19.25
N ILE A 251 -3.11 10.55 -18.25
CA ILE A 251 -3.09 9.99 -16.89
C ILE A 251 -4.48 10.00 -16.26
N ALA A 252 -5.25 11.08 -16.45
CA ALA A 252 -6.61 11.20 -15.90
C ALA A 252 -7.52 10.06 -16.40
N PHE A 253 -7.35 9.59 -17.63
CA PHE A 253 -8.05 8.41 -18.13
C PHE A 253 -7.73 7.14 -17.33
N TYR A 254 -6.46 6.86 -17.04
CA TYR A 254 -6.07 5.70 -16.21
C TYR A 254 -6.55 5.84 -14.77
N ASP A 255 -6.43 7.03 -14.19
CA ASP A 255 -6.89 7.30 -12.82
C ASP A 255 -8.41 7.15 -12.70
N ALA A 256 -9.17 7.69 -13.67
CA ALA A 256 -10.62 7.54 -13.72
C ALA A 256 -11.03 6.07 -13.90
N GLN A 257 -10.26 5.28 -14.64
CA GLN A 257 -10.52 3.84 -14.75
C GLN A 257 -10.28 3.12 -13.42
N GLU A 258 -9.17 3.40 -12.73
CA GLU A 258 -8.91 2.85 -11.39
C GLU A 258 -9.99 3.26 -10.38
N LEU A 259 -10.44 4.52 -10.43
CA LEU A 259 -11.50 5.02 -9.57
C LEU A 259 -12.88 4.46 -9.93
N SER A 260 -13.16 4.19 -11.22
CA SER A 260 -14.44 3.65 -11.68
C SER A 260 -14.51 2.12 -11.67
N LEU A 261 -13.39 1.41 -11.55
CA LEU A 261 -13.34 -0.03 -11.35
C LEU A 261 -14.11 -0.53 -10.11
N PRO A 262 -14.11 0.17 -8.95
CA PRO A 262 -15.05 -0.15 -7.87
C PRO A 262 -16.51 0.23 -8.18
N PHE A 263 -16.78 1.12 -9.14
CA PHE A 263 -18.15 1.49 -9.55
C PHE A 263 -18.74 0.61 -10.67
N ARG A 264 -17.92 -0.06 -11.50
CA ARG A 264 -18.38 -0.69 -12.75
C ARG A 264 -18.21 -2.22 -12.84
N GLY A 265 -17.89 -2.93 -11.77
CA GLY A 265 -17.81 -4.40 -11.86
C GLY A 265 -17.22 -5.19 -10.70
N ARG A 266 -16.73 -4.54 -9.65
CA ARG A 266 -16.70 -5.15 -8.31
C ARG A 266 -17.47 -4.21 -7.42
N LYS A 267 -18.69 -4.59 -7.04
CA LYS A 267 -19.10 -4.35 -5.66
C LYS A 267 -17.94 -4.92 -4.84
N GLU A 268 -17.04 -4.07 -4.33
CA GLU A 268 -16.44 -4.43 -3.06
C GLU A 268 -17.65 -4.74 -2.20
N PRO A 269 -17.87 -6.01 -1.81
CA PRO A 269 -19.05 -6.28 -1.02
C PRO A 269 -18.90 -5.39 0.21
N PRO A 270 -19.93 -4.59 0.53
CA PRO A 270 -19.85 -3.49 1.50
C PRO A 270 -19.16 -4.02 2.74
N ALA A 271 -17.91 -3.58 2.99
CA ALA A 271 -16.96 -4.17 3.93
C ALA A 271 -17.39 -5.57 4.35
N THR A 272 -17.44 -6.53 3.39
CA THR A 272 -18.19 -7.80 3.55
C THR A 272 -18.01 -8.23 4.97
N GLU A 273 -19.07 -8.09 5.76
CA GLU A 273 -19.11 -8.59 7.12
C GLU A 273 -18.54 -9.99 6.99
N MET A 274 -17.37 -10.25 7.58
CA MET A 274 -16.70 -11.53 7.35
C MET A 274 -17.61 -12.57 7.98
N LYS A 275 -18.48 -13.17 7.17
CA LYS A 275 -19.53 -14.06 7.64
C LYS A 275 -18.91 -15.42 7.81
N PHE A 276 -18.53 -15.69 9.04
CA PHE A 276 -18.15 -17.02 9.50
C PHE A 276 -19.40 -17.82 9.83
N ALA A 277 -19.30 -19.14 9.77
CA ALA A 277 -20.37 -20.01 10.23
C ALA A 277 -20.61 -19.79 11.73
N PRO A 278 -21.87 -19.84 12.20
CA PRO A 278 -22.13 -19.86 13.64
C PRO A 278 -21.46 -21.08 14.27
N ALA A 279 -20.98 -20.94 15.51
CA ALA A 279 -20.35 -22.03 16.24
C ALA A 279 -21.29 -23.24 16.33
N GLU A 280 -20.80 -24.46 16.06
CA GLU A 280 -21.57 -25.67 16.29
C GLU A 280 -21.93 -25.76 17.79
N PRO A 281 -23.19 -26.05 18.15
CA PRO A 281 -23.54 -26.29 19.53
C PRO A 281 -22.76 -27.49 20.08
N PRO A 282 -22.38 -27.49 21.38
CA PRO A 282 -21.70 -28.62 21.97
C PRO A 282 -22.52 -29.90 21.75
N PRO A 283 -21.88 -31.06 21.49
CA PRO A 283 -22.59 -32.30 21.24
C PRO A 283 -23.53 -32.58 22.41
N THR A 284 -24.83 -32.68 22.11
CA THR A 284 -25.86 -33.05 23.07
C THR A 284 -25.43 -34.36 23.73
N PRO A 285 -25.38 -34.47 25.07
CA PRO A 285 -25.05 -35.73 25.72
C PRO A 285 -26.05 -36.78 25.24
N SER A 286 -25.54 -37.83 24.60
CA SER A 286 -26.31 -38.96 24.11
C SER A 286 -27.16 -39.51 25.25
N GLY A 287 -28.47 -39.29 25.17
CA GLY A 287 -29.42 -39.79 26.15
C GLY A 287 -29.29 -41.30 26.27
N THR A 288 -28.94 -41.77 27.46
CA THR A 288 -29.08 -43.17 27.85
C THR A 288 -30.56 -43.54 27.77
N SER A 289 -30.90 -44.44 26.85
CA SER A 289 -32.22 -45.08 26.77
C SER A 289 -32.59 -45.70 28.12
N PRO A 290 -33.82 -45.49 28.65
CA PRO A 290 -34.27 -46.23 29.81
C PRO A 290 -34.54 -47.70 29.43
N PRO A 291 -34.33 -48.66 30.35
CA PRO A 291 -34.55 -50.07 30.07
C PRO A 291 -36.04 -50.34 29.88
N SER A 292 -36.35 -51.17 28.87
CA SER A 292 -37.68 -51.69 28.58
C SER A 292 -38.28 -52.40 29.79
N ARG A 293 -39.51 -52.04 30.15
CA ARG A 293 -40.41 -52.83 31.01
C ARG A 293 -41.56 -53.36 30.19
#